data_AF-A0A4Q3VMZ8-F1
#
_entry.id   AF-A0A4Q3VMZ8-F1
#
_cell.length_a   1.000
_cell.length_b   1.000
_cell.length_c   1.000
_cell.angle_alpha   90.00
_cell.angle_beta   90.00
_cell.angle_gamma   90.00
#
_symmetry.space_group_name_H-M   'P 1'
#
loop_
_entity.id
_entity.type
_entity.pdbx_description
1 polymer ?
#
loop_
_entity_poly.entity_id
_entity_poly.type
_entity_poly.pdbx_seq_one_letter_code
_entity_poly.pdbx_strand_id
1 'polypeptide(L)'
;GYLDLMVVLDKKYLQVHQIDANRIAGVIPMSPQTITHFTARSENGIPEKQPVIDSLAPLFHVRADAPPLLLITGDRELEMLGRYEENAYMARMMKISGHTNTRLMELDGYDHGMVYPGLPLLLKEVERVTGILDNKGKE
;
A
#
# COMPACT_ATOMS: atom_id res chain seq x y z
N GLY A 1 0.27 7.73 1.05
CA GLY A 1 0.20 6.36 1.58
C GLY A 1 -1.22 5.79 1.54
N TYR A 2 -2.06 6.14 2.53
CA TYR A 2 -3.41 5.55 2.69
C TYR A 2 -4.32 5.73 1.46
N LEU A 3 -4.45 6.95 0.94
CA LEU A 3 -5.31 7.23 -0.21
C LEU A 3 -4.83 6.55 -1.49
N ASP A 4 -3.50 6.44 -1.69
CA ASP A 4 -2.91 5.74 -2.84
C ASP A 4 -3.36 4.28 -2.87
N LEU A 5 -3.39 3.62 -1.71
CA LEU A 5 -3.87 2.26 -1.60
C LEU A 5 -5.39 2.17 -1.76
N MET A 6 -6.16 3.07 -1.13
CA MET A 6 -7.63 3.05 -1.24
C MET A 6 -8.11 3.22 -2.68
N VAL A 7 -7.55 4.19 -3.41
CA VAL A 7 -7.97 4.46 -4.80
C VAL A 7 -7.62 3.32 -5.76
N VAL A 8 -6.60 2.53 -5.45
CA VAL A 8 -6.17 1.39 -6.28
C VAL A 8 -6.93 0.12 -5.92
N LEU A 9 -7.04 -0.19 -4.63
CA LEU A 9 -7.54 -1.48 -4.13
C LEU A 9 -9.07 -1.54 -4.10
N ASP A 10 -9.73 -0.43 -3.77
CA ASP A 10 -11.18 -0.30 -3.88
C ASP A 10 -11.54 0.29 -5.25
N LYS A 11 -11.93 -0.57 -6.19
CA LYS A 11 -12.24 -0.18 -7.59
C LYS A 11 -13.32 0.89 -7.68
N LYS A 12 -14.19 1.02 -6.67
CA LYS A 12 -15.34 1.93 -6.71
C LYS A 12 -14.91 3.39 -6.91
N TYR A 13 -13.75 3.79 -6.38
CA TYR A 13 -13.29 5.18 -6.41
C TYR A 13 -12.89 5.66 -7.80
N LEU A 14 -12.37 4.78 -8.66
CA LEU A 14 -12.04 5.13 -10.05
C LEU A 14 -13.16 4.78 -11.02
N GLN A 15 -14.03 3.83 -10.65
CA GLN A 15 -15.17 3.44 -11.47
C GLN A 15 -16.15 4.59 -11.71
N VAL A 16 -16.34 5.50 -10.76
CA VAL A 16 -17.19 6.71 -10.96
C VAL A 16 -16.68 7.63 -12.08
N HIS A 17 -15.40 7.50 -12.42
CA HIS A 17 -14.75 8.19 -13.54
C HIS A 17 -14.58 7.30 -14.78
N GLN A 18 -15.19 6.11 -14.80
CA GLN A 18 -15.06 5.11 -15.87
C GLN A 18 -13.60 4.66 -16.09
N ILE A 19 -12.79 4.68 -15.03
CA ILE A 19 -11.40 4.24 -15.05
C ILE A 19 -11.30 2.90 -14.31
N ASP A 20 -10.80 1.87 -14.99
CA ASP A 20 -10.40 0.62 -14.33
C ASP A 20 -9.12 0.87 -13.52
N ALA A 21 -9.18 0.63 -12.21
CA ALA A 21 -8.04 0.75 -11.30
C ALA A 21 -6.85 -0.14 -11.72
N ASN A 22 -7.09 -1.23 -12.47
CA ASN A 22 -6.03 -2.08 -13.01
C ASN A 22 -5.19 -1.39 -14.11
N ARG A 23 -5.61 -0.21 -14.61
CA ARG A 23 -4.80 0.60 -15.53
C ARG A 23 -3.62 1.30 -14.85
N ILE A 24 -3.61 1.39 -13.52
CA ILE A 24 -2.48 1.93 -12.77
C ILE A 24 -1.31 0.96 -12.92
N ALA A 25 -0.15 1.49 -13.34
CA ALA A 25 1.05 0.69 -13.59
C ALA A 25 1.61 0.02 -12.33
N GLY A 26 1.54 0.70 -11.19
CA GLY A 26 1.98 0.22 -9.88
C GLY A 26 1.75 1.27 -8.79
N VAL A 27 1.84 0.85 -7.52
CA VAL A 27 1.62 1.71 -6.35
C VAL A 27 2.82 1.59 -5.42
N ILE A 28 3.42 2.72 -5.04
CA ILE A 28 4.64 2.76 -4.23
C ILE A 28 4.44 3.68 -3.03
N PRO A 29 3.55 3.34 -2.07
CA PRO A 29 3.31 4.19 -0.92
C PRO A 29 4.46 4.12 0.09
N MET A 30 4.81 5.27 0.66
CA MET A 30 5.67 5.40 1.84
C MET A 30 4.81 5.58 3.09
N SER A 31 5.08 4.78 4.13
CA SER A 31 4.38 4.75 5.42
C SER A 31 2.85 4.68 5.29
N PRO A 32 2.27 3.85 4.41
CA PRO A 32 0.81 3.84 4.27
C PRO A 32 0.15 3.28 5.53
N GLN A 33 -0.99 3.87 5.91
CA GLN A 33 -1.91 3.23 6.85
C GLN A 33 -2.69 2.18 6.07
N THR A 34 -2.66 0.92 6.50
CA THR A 34 -3.35 -0.15 5.78
C THR A 34 -4.62 -0.60 6.48
N ILE A 35 -4.82 -0.16 7.73
CA ILE A 35 -6.10 -0.26 8.45
C ILE A 35 -6.91 1.04 8.32
N THR A 36 -8.07 1.10 8.96
CA THR A 36 -8.96 2.27 8.93
C THR A 36 -8.21 3.51 9.42
N HIS A 37 -8.23 4.58 8.62
CA HIS A 37 -7.44 5.78 8.87
C HIS A 37 -7.72 6.39 10.25
N PHE A 38 -6.73 7.03 10.87
CA PHE A 38 -6.90 7.69 12.17
C PHE A 38 -8.05 8.69 12.20
N THR A 39 -8.21 9.50 11.14
CA THR A 39 -9.32 10.44 11.01
C THR A 39 -10.68 9.74 11.07
N ALA A 40 -10.89 8.69 10.29
CA ALA A 40 -12.14 7.94 10.28
C ALA A 40 -12.42 7.26 11.62
N ARG A 41 -11.39 6.74 12.30
CA ARG A 41 -11.52 6.19 13.66
C ARG A 41 -11.90 7.27 14.67
N SER A 42 -11.24 8.42 14.61
CA SER A 42 -11.50 9.57 15.49
C SER A 42 -12.94 10.09 15.34
N GLU A 43 -13.44 10.19 14.11
CA GLU A 43 -14.83 10.58 13.80
C GLU A 43 -15.86 9.62 14.43
N ASN A 44 -15.49 8.37 14.66
CA ASN A 44 -16.32 7.35 15.30
C ASN A 44 -16.00 7.15 16.80
N GLY A 45 -15.19 8.01 17.40
CA GLY A 45 -14.80 7.92 18.82
C GLY A 45 -13.90 6.72 19.14
N ILE A 46 -13.24 6.14 18.14
CA ILE A 46 -12.37 4.98 18.31
C ILE A 46 -10.92 5.45 18.54
N PRO A 47 -10.27 5.07 19.66
CA PRO A 47 -8.89 5.46 19.96
C PRO A 47 -7.89 4.91 18.93
N GLU A 48 -6.79 5.64 18.69
CA GLU A 48 -5.76 5.27 17.70
C GLU A 48 -5.12 3.89 17.95
N LYS A 49 -5.05 3.47 19.22
CA LYS A 49 -4.50 2.17 19.64
C LYS A 49 -5.45 0.99 19.40
N GLN A 50 -6.73 1.26 19.12
CA GLN A 50 -7.68 0.22 18.75
C GLN A 50 -7.68 0.04 17.23
N PRO A 51 -7.18 -1.10 16.70
CA PRO A 51 -7.19 -1.34 15.27
C PRO A 51 -8.62 -1.60 14.80
N VAL A 52 -8.94 -1.12 13.60
CA VAL A 52 -10.23 -1.34 12.91
C VAL A 52 -9.95 -1.65 11.45
N ILE A 53 -10.50 -2.74 10.94
CA ILE A 53 -10.44 -3.11 9.53
C ILE A 53 -11.88 -3.20 9.03
N ASP A 54 -12.30 -2.18 8.29
CA ASP A 54 -13.62 -2.09 7.66
C ASP A 54 -13.48 -1.54 6.23
N SER A 55 -14.60 -1.14 5.61
CA SER A 55 -14.61 -0.63 4.23
C SER A 55 -13.73 0.62 3.98
N LEU A 56 -13.25 1.29 5.02
CA LEU A 56 -12.31 2.41 4.99
C LEU A 56 -10.86 1.96 5.26
N ALA A 57 -10.55 0.67 5.20
CA ALA A 57 -9.19 0.14 5.33
C ALA A 57 -8.71 -0.44 4.00
N PRO A 58 -7.49 -0.10 3.50
CA PRO A 58 -6.90 -0.76 2.35
C PRO A 58 -6.88 -2.29 2.45
N LEU A 59 -6.60 -2.79 3.66
CA LEU A 59 -6.53 -4.22 3.97
C LEU A 59 -7.87 -4.95 3.78
N PHE A 60 -9.00 -4.25 3.85
CA PHE A 60 -10.31 -4.82 3.57
C PHE A 60 -10.52 -5.12 2.07
N HIS A 61 -9.73 -4.49 1.19
CA HIS A 61 -9.89 -4.52 -0.26
C HIS A 61 -8.78 -5.30 -0.98
N VAL A 62 -8.12 -6.24 -0.28
CA VAL A 62 -7.10 -7.10 -0.89
C VAL A 62 -7.67 -7.90 -2.07
N ARG A 63 -6.94 -7.95 -3.18
CA ARG A 63 -7.38 -8.66 -4.39
C ARG A 63 -6.21 -9.13 -5.24
N ALA A 64 -6.40 -10.28 -5.89
CA ALA A 64 -5.39 -10.93 -6.73
C ALA A 64 -4.97 -10.10 -7.95
N ASP A 65 -5.92 -9.37 -8.53
CA ASP A 65 -5.78 -8.67 -9.80
C ASP A 65 -5.32 -7.20 -9.64
N ALA A 66 -4.95 -6.78 -8.43
CA ALA A 66 -4.43 -5.44 -8.21
C ALA A 66 -3.12 -5.19 -8.99
N PRO A 67 -2.81 -3.93 -9.34
CA PRO A 67 -1.48 -3.54 -9.83
C PRO A 67 -0.33 -4.00 -8.92
N PRO A 68 0.93 -4.00 -9.37
CA PRO A 68 2.10 -4.16 -8.50
C PRO A 68 2.11 -3.19 -7.31
N LEU A 69 2.53 -3.67 -6.14
CA LEU A 69 2.67 -2.87 -4.91
C LEU A 69 4.10 -2.96 -4.38
N LEU A 70 4.67 -1.81 -4.02
CA LEU A 70 5.84 -1.71 -3.16
C LEU A 70 5.49 -0.87 -1.93
N LEU A 71 5.28 -1.54 -0.81
CA LEU A 71 5.06 -0.93 0.49
C LEU A 71 6.43 -0.57 1.08
N ILE A 72 6.65 0.70 1.44
CA ILE A 72 7.88 1.16 2.10
C ILE A 72 7.52 1.71 3.47
N THR A 73 8.17 1.25 4.53
CA THR A 73 7.98 1.73 5.91
C THR A 73 9.32 2.13 6.53
N GLY A 74 9.28 2.96 7.57
CA GLY A 74 10.40 3.03 8.51
C GLY A 74 10.60 1.73 9.27
N ASP A 75 11.60 1.73 10.13
CA ASP A 75 11.92 0.72 11.13
C ASP A 75 10.75 0.53 12.09
N ARG A 76 10.35 -0.73 12.33
CA ARG A 76 9.20 -1.07 13.17
C ARG A 76 9.25 -0.50 14.59
N GLU A 77 10.43 -0.27 15.15
CA GLU A 77 10.60 0.25 16.51
C GLU A 77 10.66 1.78 16.56
N LEU A 78 10.87 2.45 15.42
CA LEU A 78 11.00 3.92 15.32
C LEU A 78 9.82 4.59 14.62
N GLU A 79 9.12 3.86 13.76
CA GLU A 79 8.02 4.33 12.94
C GLU A 79 6.74 4.55 13.79
N MET A 80 5.77 5.27 13.20
CA MET A 80 4.46 5.51 13.81
C MET A 80 3.70 4.21 14.13
N LEU A 81 3.09 4.17 15.32
CA LEU A 81 2.10 3.20 15.81
C LEU A 81 1.81 1.98 14.91
N GLY A 82 2.66 0.95 14.98
CA GLY A 82 2.43 -0.34 14.34
C GLY A 82 2.42 -0.33 12.81
N ARG A 83 2.95 0.72 12.17
CA ARG A 83 2.90 0.88 10.72
C ARG A 83 3.54 -0.28 9.97
N TYR A 84 4.66 -0.78 10.47
CA TYR A 84 5.34 -1.91 9.86
C TYR A 84 4.45 -3.16 9.91
N GLU A 85 3.87 -3.47 11.08
CA GLU A 85 3.00 -4.62 11.29
C GLU A 85 1.74 -4.55 10.41
N GLU A 86 1.13 -3.36 10.32
CA GLU A 86 0.01 -3.08 9.41
C GLU A 86 0.38 -3.43 7.95
N ASN A 87 1.57 -3.04 7.50
CA ASN A 87 2.06 -3.28 6.14
C ASN A 87 2.51 -4.74 5.91
N ALA A 88 3.10 -5.37 6.92
CA ALA A 88 3.45 -6.78 6.90
C ALA A 88 2.19 -7.65 6.78
N TYR A 89 1.14 -7.31 7.53
CA TYR A 89 -0.13 -8.02 7.43
C TYR A 89 -0.79 -7.81 6.06
N MET A 90 -0.78 -6.58 5.53
CA MET A 90 -1.23 -6.28 4.17
C MET A 90 -0.49 -7.11 3.11
N ALA A 91 0.84 -7.12 3.14
CA ALA A 91 1.63 -7.92 2.21
C ALA A 91 1.30 -9.41 2.30
N ARG A 92 1.08 -9.93 3.52
CA ARG A 92 0.67 -11.31 3.74
C ARG A 92 -0.72 -11.60 3.15
N MET A 93 -1.69 -10.72 3.36
CA MET A 93 -3.06 -10.91 2.87
C MET A 93 -3.15 -10.77 1.35
N MET A 94 -2.40 -9.84 0.74
CA MET A 94 -2.25 -9.79 -0.72
C MET A 94 -1.74 -11.12 -1.28
N LYS A 95 -0.67 -11.68 -0.69
CA LYS A 95 -0.15 -13.00 -1.10
C LYS A 95 -1.18 -14.12 -0.95
N ILE A 96 -1.88 -14.18 0.18
CA ILE A 96 -2.92 -15.20 0.43
C ILE A 96 -4.07 -15.07 -0.58
N SER A 97 -4.46 -13.84 -0.93
CA SER A 97 -5.50 -13.56 -1.93
C SER A 97 -5.09 -13.91 -3.38
N GLY A 98 -3.84 -14.34 -3.60
CA GLY A 98 -3.33 -14.72 -4.93
C GLY A 98 -2.58 -13.61 -5.67
N HIS A 99 -2.34 -12.45 -5.04
CA HIS A 99 -1.52 -11.41 -5.65
C HIS A 99 -0.04 -11.79 -5.61
N THR A 100 0.64 -11.69 -6.75
CA THR A 100 2.03 -12.17 -6.92
C THR A 100 3.06 -11.04 -6.97
N ASN A 101 2.63 -9.78 -6.97
CA ASN A 101 3.48 -8.61 -7.20
C ASN A 101 3.44 -7.59 -6.06
N THR A 102 3.35 -8.06 -4.82
CA THR A 102 3.43 -7.20 -3.62
C THR A 102 4.80 -7.39 -2.96
N ARG A 103 5.48 -6.27 -2.66
CA ARG A 103 6.76 -6.23 -1.95
C ARG A 103 6.62 -5.30 -0.73
N LEU A 104 7.36 -5.61 0.33
CA LEU A 104 7.49 -4.77 1.53
C LEU A 104 8.98 -4.50 1.78
N MET A 105 9.31 -3.24 2.05
CA MET A 105 10.65 -2.79 2.42
C MET A 105 10.56 -2.01 3.72
N GLU A 106 11.28 -2.50 4.73
CA GLU A 106 11.55 -1.81 5.98
C GLU A 106 12.88 -1.06 5.85
N LEU A 107 12.89 0.19 6.29
CA LEU A 107 14.10 1.01 6.30
C LEU A 107 14.65 1.08 7.72
N ASP A 108 15.47 0.09 8.07
CA ASP A 108 16.12 -0.03 9.38
C ASP A 108 16.81 1.28 9.78
N GLY A 109 16.60 1.69 11.03
CA GLY A 109 17.15 2.94 11.58
C GLY A 109 16.48 4.24 11.12
N TYR A 110 15.41 4.17 10.33
CA TYR A 110 14.61 5.34 9.94
C TYR A 110 13.21 5.33 10.57
N ASP A 111 12.73 6.48 11.00
CA ASP A 111 11.37 6.67 11.51
C ASP A 111 10.38 7.01 10.38
N HIS A 112 9.28 7.71 10.69
CA HIS A 112 8.31 8.20 9.70
C HIS A 112 8.91 9.14 8.64
N GLY A 113 10.08 9.73 8.91
CA GLY A 113 10.83 10.61 8.03
C GLY A 113 11.62 9.88 6.93
N MET A 114 11.34 8.60 6.67
CA MET A 114 12.08 7.74 5.74
C MET A 114 11.89 8.04 4.23
N VAL A 115 11.34 9.21 3.89
CA VAL A 115 11.06 9.60 2.49
C VAL A 115 12.35 9.62 1.66
N TYR A 116 13.36 10.39 2.08
CA TYR A 116 14.62 10.52 1.36
C TYR A 116 15.35 9.18 1.12
N PRO A 117 15.55 8.31 2.14
CA PRO A 117 16.15 6.99 1.91
C PRO A 117 15.23 6.06 1.09
N GLY A 118 13.92 6.30 1.05
CA GLY A 118 12.96 5.55 0.23
C GLY A 118 12.98 5.89 -1.26
N LEU A 119 13.41 7.10 -1.65
CA LEU A 119 13.37 7.55 -3.06
C LEU A 119 14.17 6.66 -4.03
N PRO A 120 15.40 6.19 -3.73
CA PRO A 120 16.10 5.27 -4.62
C PRO A 120 15.37 3.95 -4.84
N LEU A 121 14.64 3.46 -3.83
CA LEU A 121 13.86 2.22 -3.93
C LEU A 121 12.61 2.43 -4.81
N LEU A 122 11.98 3.59 -4.68
CA LEU A 122 10.89 4.01 -5.57
C LEU A 122 11.35 4.04 -7.03
N LEU A 123 12.49 4.66 -7.34
CA LEU A 123 12.99 4.74 -8.72
C LEU A 123 13.26 3.35 -9.31
N LYS A 124 13.91 2.46 -8.55
CA LYS A 124 14.14 1.07 -8.96
C LYS A 124 12.83 0.32 -9.20
N GLU A 125 11.80 0.60 -8.42
CA GLU A 125 10.49 -0.02 -8.60
C GLU A 125 9.77 0.51 -9.83
N VAL A 126 9.88 1.80 -10.14
CA VAL A 126 9.38 2.37 -11.39
C VAL A 126 10.04 1.70 -12.60
N GLU A 127 11.37 1.53 -12.58
CA GLU A 127 12.10 0.81 -13.63
C GLU A 127 11.61 -0.64 -13.76
N ARG A 128 11.46 -1.35 -12.65
CA ARG A 128 10.96 -2.74 -12.62
C ARG A 128 9.57 -2.85 -13.20
N VAL A 129 8.64 -2.00 -12.77
CA VAL A 129 7.24 -1.99 -13.23
C VAL A 129 7.17 -1.68 -14.72
N THR A 130 7.94 -0.69 -15.19
CA THR A 130 8.01 -0.34 -16.62
C THR A 130 8.51 -1.53 -17.44
N GLY A 131 9.56 -2.21 -17.00
CA GLY A 131 10.05 -3.42 -17.68
C GLY A 131 9.04 -4.57 -17.75
N ILE A 132 8.16 -4.72 -16.75
CA ILE A 132 7.06 -5.71 -16.79
C ILE A 132 6.05 -5.37 -17.89
N LEU A 133 5.70 -4.09 -18.03
CA LEU A 133 4.76 -3.62 -19.05
C LEU A 133 5.32 -3.82 -20.46
N ASP A 134 6.60 -3.50 -20.66
CA ASP A 134 7.27 -3.68 -21.95
C ASP A 134 7.33 -5.14 -22.39
N ASN A 135 7.45 -6.08 -21.44
CA ASN A 135 7.47 -7.50 -21.72
C ASN A 135 6.07 -8.05 -22.05
N LYS A 136 5.03 -7.59 -21.36
CA LYS A 136 3.63 -7.99 -21.65
C LYS A 136 3.14 -7.50 -23.02
N GLY A 137 3.68 -6.40 -23.55
CA GLY A 137 3.33 -5.91 -24.88
C GLY A 137 3.99 -6.65 -26.04
N LYS A 138 4.90 -7.60 -25.75
CA LYS A 138 5.63 -8.40 -26.75
C LYS A 138 5.11 -9.84 -26.88
N GLU A 139 4.23 -10.27 -25.99
CA GLU A 139 3.50 -11.56 -26.04
C GLU A 139 2.16 -11.39 -26.78
#